data_AF-A0A376MFS2-F1
#
_entry.id   AF-A0A376MFS2-F1
#
_cell.length_a   1.000
_cell.length_b   1.000
_cell.length_c   1.000
_cell.angle_alpha   90.00
_cell.angle_beta   90.00
_cell.angle_gamma   90.00
#
_symmetry.space_group_name_H-M   'P 1'
#
loop_
_entity.id
_entity.type
_entity.pdbx_description
1 polymer ?
#
loop_
_entity_poly.entity_id
_entity_poly.type
_entity_poly.pdbx_seq_one_letter_code
_entity_poly.pdbx_strand_id
1 'polypeptide(L)'
;MIQDVFIRMRAKQLYWQGYTPADIAQLMGINQNTVYSWKKRDEWDATPPIQRVTQSIDARLIQLTAKPDKSGGDFKEIDLLTRQLKKLNDGQGEQAVSGKKPRRRKLKNHFTEEQIVALREKILPSLAWHQREWYDNRHHRNRMILKSRQIGATWYFAREALLDALRDDLRRVPAQPDIFVRIPSPGISVQTLYSAGGAGS
;
A
#
# COMPACT_ATOMS: atom_id res chain seq x y z
N MET A 1 44.04 -25.83 20.04
CA MET A 1 42.76 -26.24 19.44
C MET A 1 41.58 -25.31 19.75
N ILE A 2 41.49 -24.62 20.90
CA ILE A 2 40.41 -23.63 21.17
C ILE A 2 40.64 -22.30 20.43
N GLN A 3 41.88 -21.85 20.32
CA GLN A 3 42.25 -20.61 19.61
C GLN A 3 41.90 -20.68 18.11
N ASP A 4 42.13 -21.81 17.45
CA ASP A 4 41.83 -21.99 16.02
C ASP A 4 40.34 -21.80 15.69
N VAL A 5 39.45 -22.27 16.58
CA VAL A 5 38.00 -22.13 16.39
C VAL A 5 37.58 -20.67 16.47
N PHE A 6 38.09 -19.93 17.46
CA PHE A 6 37.80 -18.51 17.61
C PHE A 6 38.32 -17.69 16.42
N ILE A 7 39.56 -17.95 15.99
CA ILE A 7 40.19 -17.29 14.83
C ILE A 7 39.37 -17.56 13.56
N ARG A 8 38.96 -18.80 13.33
CA ARG A 8 38.13 -19.18 12.18
C ARG A 8 36.75 -18.50 12.20
N MET A 9 36.08 -18.44 13.35
CA MET A 9 34.81 -17.74 13.49
C MET A 9 34.96 -16.23 13.24
N ARG A 10 36.04 -15.63 13.76
CA ARG A 10 36.32 -14.20 13.54
C ARG A 10 36.61 -13.89 12.08
N ALA A 11 37.40 -14.72 11.40
CA ALA A 11 37.66 -14.60 9.97
C ALA A 11 36.36 -14.70 9.14
N LYS A 12 35.47 -15.63 9.50
CA LYS A 12 34.16 -15.79 8.86
C LYS A 12 33.27 -14.54 9.01
N GLN A 13 33.26 -13.93 10.19
CA GLN A 13 32.54 -12.68 10.43
C GLN A 13 33.08 -11.51 9.59
N LEU A 14 34.40 -11.35 9.52
CA LEU A 14 35.04 -10.32 8.69
C LEU A 14 34.70 -10.51 7.21
N TYR A 15 34.67 -11.76 6.73
CA TYR A 15 34.25 -12.05 5.36
C TYR A 15 32.83 -11.57 5.07
N TRP A 16 31.89 -11.81 5.98
CA TRP A 16 30.51 -11.33 5.83
C TRP A 16 30.34 -9.82 5.98
N GLN A 17 31.33 -9.12 6.54
CA GLN A 17 31.39 -7.66 6.54
C GLN A 17 31.89 -7.08 5.20
N GLY A 18 32.35 -7.93 4.27
CA GLY A 18 32.79 -7.53 2.93
C GLY A 18 34.30 -7.48 2.74
N TYR A 19 35.10 -7.86 3.74
CA TYR A 19 36.56 -7.94 3.58
C TYR A 19 36.96 -9.10 2.68
N THR A 20 37.98 -8.90 1.84
CA THR A 20 38.50 -9.98 1.01
C THR A 20 39.33 -10.96 1.86
N PRO A 21 39.48 -12.23 1.44
CA PRO A 21 40.35 -13.18 2.14
C PRO A 21 41.80 -12.69 2.32
N ALA A 22 42.29 -11.82 1.42
CA ALA A 22 43.59 -11.18 1.53
C ALA A 22 43.63 -10.16 2.67
N ASP A 23 42.64 -9.27 2.74
CA ASP A 23 42.54 -8.26 3.80
C ASP A 23 42.37 -8.92 5.17
N ILE A 24 41.58 -10.00 5.25
CA ILE A 24 41.39 -10.77 6.49
C ILE A 24 42.71 -11.40 6.94
N ALA A 25 43.48 -11.96 6.02
CA ALA A 25 44.79 -12.54 6.29
C ALA A 25 45.75 -11.48 6.88
N GLN A 26 45.77 -10.29 6.29
CA GLN A 26 46.59 -9.17 6.76
C GLN A 26 46.13 -8.64 8.13
N LEU A 27 44.83 -8.46 8.33
CA LEU A 27 44.25 -7.94 9.57
C LEU A 27 44.43 -8.90 10.75
N MET A 28 44.36 -10.21 10.50
CA MET A 28 44.44 -11.23 11.54
C MET A 28 45.85 -11.84 11.70
N GLY A 29 46.79 -11.50 10.81
CA GLY A 29 48.15 -12.05 10.82
C GLY A 29 48.21 -13.56 10.53
N ILE A 30 47.28 -14.08 9.72
CA ILE A 30 47.17 -15.50 9.37
C ILE A 30 47.49 -15.74 7.89
N ASN A 31 47.92 -16.95 7.54
CA ASN A 31 48.21 -17.29 6.15
C ASN A 31 46.94 -17.22 5.28
N GLN A 32 47.01 -16.52 4.15
CA GLN A 32 45.91 -16.35 3.20
C GLN A 32 45.35 -17.70 2.68
N ASN A 33 46.21 -18.69 2.46
CA ASN A 33 45.79 -20.03 2.02
C ASN A 33 44.89 -20.71 3.07
N THR A 34 45.14 -20.45 4.35
CA THR A 34 44.31 -20.95 5.45
C THR A 34 42.91 -20.36 5.41
N VAL A 35 42.78 -19.05 5.13
CA VAL A 35 41.48 -18.37 4.99
C VAL A 35 40.70 -18.91 3.78
N TYR A 36 41.36 -19.09 2.64
CA TYR A 36 40.73 -19.71 1.46
C TYR A 36 40.27 -21.15 1.72
N SER A 37 41.08 -21.93 2.43
CA SER A 37 40.74 -23.30 2.82
C SER A 37 39.48 -23.35 3.70
N TRP A 38 39.37 -22.45 4.69
CA TRP A 38 38.18 -22.34 5.52
C TRP A 38 36.95 -21.87 4.76
N LYS A 39 37.11 -20.86 3.90
CA LYS A 39 36.05 -20.35 3.04
C LYS A 39 35.44 -21.47 2.19
N LYS A 40 36.30 -22.31 1.60
CA LYS A 40 35.89 -23.45 0.76
C LYS A 40 35.24 -24.57 1.59
N ARG A 41 35.83 -24.93 2.73
CA ARG A 41 35.36 -26.04 3.57
C ARG A 41 34.02 -25.78 4.24
N ASP A 42 33.78 -24.54 4.68
CA ASP A 42 32.54 -24.12 5.34
C ASP A 42 31.56 -23.41 4.41
N GLU A 43 31.87 -23.38 3.11
CA GLU A 43 31.02 -22.81 2.06
C GLU A 43 30.45 -21.44 2.44
N TRP A 44 31.33 -20.50 2.82
CA TRP A 44 30.90 -19.20 3.36
C TRP A 44 29.99 -18.42 2.40
N ASP A 45 30.15 -18.65 1.09
CA ASP A 45 29.34 -18.06 0.03
C ASP A 45 27.93 -18.66 -0.06
N ALA A 46 27.78 -19.95 0.25
CA ALA A 46 26.51 -20.67 0.17
C ALA A 46 25.56 -20.33 1.34
N THR A 47 26.09 -19.73 2.42
CA THR A 47 25.26 -19.35 3.57
C THR A 47 24.27 -18.24 3.17
N PRO A 48 22.94 -18.44 3.29
CA PRO A 48 21.95 -17.42 2.95
C PRO A 48 22.08 -16.17 3.83
N PRO A 49 21.83 -14.95 3.31
CA PRO A 49 21.95 -13.71 4.09
C PRO A 49 21.16 -13.71 5.41
N ILE A 50 19.95 -14.28 5.40
CA ILE A 50 19.13 -14.41 6.62
C ILE A 50 19.86 -15.24 7.68
N GLN A 51 20.46 -16.36 7.31
CA GLN A 51 21.18 -17.21 8.26
C GLN A 51 22.40 -16.49 8.85
N ARG A 52 23.09 -15.67 8.05
CA ARG A 52 24.22 -14.83 8.52
C ARG A 52 23.76 -13.82 9.58
N VAL A 53 22.63 -13.16 9.33
CA VAL A 53 22.03 -12.19 10.25
C VAL A 53 21.56 -12.88 11.53
N THR A 54 20.88 -14.02 11.43
CA THR A 54 20.43 -14.82 12.58
C THR A 54 21.61 -15.20 13.48
N GLN A 55 22.70 -15.73 12.92
CA GLN A 55 23.89 -16.09 13.68
C GLN A 55 24.53 -14.89 14.39
N SER A 56 24.51 -13.71 13.74
CA SER A 56 25.04 -12.48 14.33
C SER A 56 24.18 -11.98 15.48
N ILE A 57 22.85 -12.07 15.35
CA ILE A 57 21.89 -11.73 16.41
C ILE A 57 22.07 -12.68 17.61
N ASP A 58 22.17 -13.98 17.37
CA ASP A 58 22.35 -14.99 18.43
C ASP A 58 23.65 -14.76 19.21
N ALA A 59 24.76 -14.50 18.51
CA ALA A 59 26.04 -14.20 19.15
C ALA A 59 25.95 -12.95 20.05
N ARG A 60 25.26 -11.91 19.58
CA ARG A 60 25.07 -10.68 20.35
C ARG A 60 24.16 -10.90 21.57
N LEU A 61 23.10 -11.67 21.43
CA LEU A 61 22.21 -12.05 22.54
C LEU A 61 22.95 -12.82 23.63
N ILE A 62 23.81 -13.77 23.27
CA ILE A 62 24.64 -14.51 24.23
C ILE A 62 25.56 -13.54 24.99
N GLN A 63 26.19 -12.59 24.29
CA GLN A 63 27.06 -11.61 24.92
C GLN A 63 26.29 -10.70 25.92
N LEU A 64 25.11 -10.23 25.54
CA LEU A 64 24.28 -9.37 26.38
C LEU A 64 23.71 -10.11 27.60
N THR A 65 23.34 -11.38 27.43
CA THR A 65 22.81 -12.19 28.54
C THR A 65 23.90 -12.57 29.54
N ALA A 66 25.12 -12.85 29.07
CA ALA A 66 26.28 -13.19 29.90
C ALA A 66 26.88 -11.99 30.67
N LYS A 67 26.51 -10.75 30.33
CA LYS A 67 27.04 -9.55 31.02
C LYS A 67 26.61 -9.52 32.50
N PRO A 68 27.54 -9.33 33.46
CA PRO A 68 27.23 -9.36 34.89
C PRO A 68 26.39 -8.14 35.31
N ASP A 69 26.79 -6.93 34.93
CA ASP A 69 26.07 -5.69 35.23
C ASP A 69 25.23 -5.24 34.03
N LYS A 70 23.93 -5.51 34.07
CA LYS A 70 23.01 -5.15 32.99
C LYS A 70 22.44 -3.75 33.20
N SER A 71 22.65 -2.88 32.22
CA SER A 71 22.02 -1.56 32.15
C SER A 71 20.61 -1.65 31.57
N GLY A 72 19.76 -0.68 31.87
CA GLY A 72 18.45 -0.52 31.22
C GLY A 72 18.53 -0.46 29.69
N GLY A 73 19.66 0.00 29.14
CA GLY A 73 19.94 -0.05 27.71
C GLY A 73 20.13 -1.47 27.17
N ASP A 74 20.82 -2.34 27.93
CA ASP A 74 21.08 -3.73 27.53
C ASP A 74 19.76 -4.52 27.46
N PHE A 75 18.85 -4.31 28.40
CA PHE A 75 17.52 -4.94 28.36
C PHE A 75 16.71 -4.53 27.13
N LYS A 76 16.79 -3.27 26.70
CA LYS A 76 16.15 -2.79 25.47
C LYS A 76 16.78 -3.42 24.23
N GLU A 77 18.11 -3.57 24.21
CA GLU A 77 18.80 -4.22 23.11
C GLU A 77 18.42 -5.70 23.00
N ILE A 78 18.40 -6.44 24.12
CA ILE A 78 17.96 -7.84 24.18
C ILE A 78 16.54 -7.98 23.63
N ASP A 79 15.63 -7.13 24.08
CA ASP A 79 14.24 -7.16 23.63
C ASP A 79 14.11 -6.83 22.14
N LEU A 80 14.81 -5.81 21.63
CA LEU A 80 14.80 -5.46 20.20
C LEU A 80 15.34 -6.61 19.35
N LEU A 81 16.47 -7.20 19.73
CA LEU A 81 17.10 -8.33 19.04
C LEU A 81 16.20 -9.56 19.05
N THR A 82 15.55 -9.87 20.18
CA THR A 82 14.61 -10.99 20.30
C THR A 82 13.39 -10.80 19.41
N ARG A 83 12.86 -9.57 19.30
CA ARG A 83 11.75 -9.25 18.36
C ARG A 83 12.19 -9.39 16.90
N GLN A 84 13.41 -8.97 16.56
CA GLN A 84 13.95 -9.11 15.21
C GLN A 84 14.14 -10.58 14.84
N LEU A 85 14.69 -11.39 15.75
CA LEU A 85 14.82 -12.84 15.57
C LEU A 85 13.46 -13.50 15.33
N LYS A 86 12.45 -13.15 16.14
CA LYS A 86 11.07 -13.64 15.94
C LYS A 86 10.52 -13.27 14.57
N LYS A 87 10.70 -12.02 14.10
CA LYS A 87 10.25 -11.60 12.77
C LYS A 87 10.95 -12.35 11.64
N LEU A 88 12.25 -12.62 11.77
CA LEU A 88 13.00 -13.39 10.78
C LEU A 88 12.52 -14.84 10.73
N ASN A 89 12.24 -15.46 11.88
CA ASN A 89 11.68 -16.81 11.96
C ASN A 89 10.23 -16.88 11.46
N ASP A 90 9.39 -15.91 11.81
CA ASP A 90 8.01 -15.80 11.30
C ASP A 90 8.03 -15.60 9.77
N GLY A 91 8.99 -14.84 9.23
CA GLY A 91 9.20 -14.67 7.79
C GLY A 91 9.68 -15.95 7.07
N GLN A 92 10.39 -16.84 7.75
CA GLN A 92 10.75 -18.17 7.23
C GLN A 92 9.58 -19.16 7.34
N GLY A 93 8.81 -19.11 8.43
CA GLY A 93 7.60 -19.91 8.63
C GLY A 93 6.44 -19.51 7.70
N GLU A 94 6.41 -18.28 7.22
CA GLU A 94 5.37 -17.80 6.30
C GLU A 94 5.52 -18.26 4.85
N GLN A 95 6.67 -18.85 4.45
CA GLN A 95 6.74 -19.60 3.18
C GLN A 95 6.24 -21.05 3.30
N ALA A 96 6.17 -21.61 4.52
CA ALA A 96 5.64 -22.96 4.76
C ALA A 96 4.22 -22.97 5.36
N VAL A 97 3.72 -21.84 5.87
CA VAL A 97 2.37 -21.72 6.41
C VAL A 97 1.68 -20.51 5.79
N SER A 98 1.18 -20.73 4.57
CA SER A 98 0.03 -20.01 4.01
C SER A 98 -1.21 -20.21 4.91
N GLY A 99 -1.17 -19.59 6.08
CA GLY A 99 -2.17 -19.72 7.13
C GLY A 99 -2.37 -18.42 7.90
N LYS A 100 -1.99 -17.27 7.34
CA LYS A 100 -2.66 -16.02 7.70
C LYS A 100 -4.11 -16.18 7.27
N LYS A 101 -5.00 -16.59 8.20
CA LYS A 101 -6.44 -16.36 8.04
C LYS A 101 -6.56 -14.94 7.51
N PRO A 102 -7.18 -14.72 6.34
CA PRO A 102 -7.26 -13.39 5.79
C PRO A 102 -7.96 -12.56 6.84
N ARG A 103 -7.22 -11.66 7.50
CA ARG A 103 -7.85 -10.59 8.26
C ARG A 103 -8.68 -9.90 7.20
N ARG A 104 -9.99 -10.13 7.21
CA ARG A 104 -10.97 -9.43 6.39
C ARG A 104 -10.57 -7.98 6.53
N ARG A 105 -9.96 -7.42 5.48
CA ARG A 105 -9.71 -5.98 5.43
C ARG A 105 -11.09 -5.42 5.66
N LYS A 106 -11.32 -4.75 6.80
CA LYS A 106 -12.56 -4.01 6.99
C LYS A 106 -12.65 -3.15 5.74
N LEU A 107 -13.65 -3.38 4.89
CA LEU A 107 -13.83 -2.59 3.70
C LEU A 107 -13.97 -1.16 4.21
N LYS A 108 -12.94 -0.34 4.00
CA LYS A 108 -13.02 1.08 4.28
C LYS A 108 -14.08 1.58 3.31
N ASN A 109 -15.14 2.20 3.84
CA ASN A 109 -16.26 2.75 3.07
C ASN A 109 -17.29 1.71 2.56
N HIS A 110 -17.70 0.74 3.39
CA HIS A 110 -18.86 -0.10 3.08
C HIS A 110 -20.15 0.60 3.53
N PHE A 111 -20.92 1.13 2.57
CA PHE A 111 -22.32 1.50 2.81
C PHE A 111 -23.17 0.23 2.81
N THR A 112 -24.00 0.03 3.83
CA THR A 112 -25.02 -1.02 3.78
C THR A 112 -26.16 -0.59 2.86
N GLU A 113 -26.90 -1.54 2.29
CA GLU A 113 -28.06 -1.24 1.42
C GLU A 113 -29.07 -0.31 2.12
N GLU A 114 -29.30 -0.55 3.42
CA GLU A 114 -30.13 0.31 4.27
C GLU A 114 -29.62 1.76 4.37
N GLN A 115 -28.29 1.94 4.43
CA GLN A 115 -27.68 3.27 4.44
C GLN A 115 -27.80 3.96 3.08
N ILE A 116 -27.76 3.21 1.98
CA ILE A 116 -27.93 3.75 0.63
C ILE A 116 -29.38 4.24 0.43
N VAL A 117 -30.36 3.46 0.89
CA VAL A 117 -31.78 3.85 0.87
C VAL A 117 -32.01 5.10 1.73
N ALA A 118 -31.52 5.11 2.97
CA ALA A 118 -31.64 6.26 3.87
C ALA A 118 -30.94 7.52 3.30
N LEU A 119 -29.84 7.35 2.56
CA LEU A 119 -29.16 8.45 1.88
C LEU A 119 -30.01 9.02 0.74
N ARG A 120 -30.67 8.16 -0.07
CA ARG A 120 -31.58 8.59 -1.14
C ARG A 120 -32.78 9.36 -0.61
N GLU A 121 -33.40 8.85 0.45
CA GLU A 121 -34.54 9.49 1.11
C GLU A 121 -34.21 10.87 1.68
N LYS A 122 -32.96 11.12 2.08
CA LYS A 122 -32.52 12.44 2.53
C LYS A 122 -32.16 13.38 1.39
N ILE A 123 -31.56 12.87 0.32
CA ILE A 123 -31.08 13.68 -0.80
C ILE A 123 -32.26 14.16 -1.66
N LEU A 124 -33.16 13.26 -2.08
CA LEU A 124 -34.18 13.58 -3.07
C LEU A 124 -35.15 14.70 -2.64
N PRO A 125 -35.64 14.74 -1.39
CA PRO A 125 -36.50 15.83 -0.93
C PRO A 125 -35.76 17.17 -0.78
N SER A 126 -34.46 17.14 -0.47
CA SER A 126 -33.62 18.33 -0.30
C SER A 126 -33.31 19.06 -1.61
N LEU A 127 -33.61 18.46 -2.75
CA LEU A 127 -33.38 19.04 -4.07
C LEU A 127 -34.33 20.21 -4.33
N ALA A 128 -33.73 21.34 -4.73
CA ALA A 128 -34.48 22.46 -5.26
C ALA A 128 -35.23 22.04 -6.54
N TRP A 129 -36.33 22.74 -6.85
CA TRP A 129 -37.22 22.38 -7.96
C TRP A 129 -36.50 22.13 -9.30
N HIS A 130 -35.48 22.93 -9.62
CA HIS A 130 -34.71 22.81 -10.87
C HIS A 130 -33.65 21.72 -10.83
N GLN A 131 -33.19 21.34 -9.64
CA GLN A 131 -32.29 20.19 -9.47
C GLN A 131 -33.07 18.88 -9.63
N ARG A 132 -34.38 18.87 -9.32
CA ARG A 132 -35.26 17.73 -9.62
C ARG A 132 -35.38 17.53 -11.13
N GLU A 133 -35.54 18.61 -11.90
CA GLU A 133 -35.52 18.55 -13.37
C GLU A 133 -34.20 17.97 -13.91
N TRP A 134 -33.05 18.29 -13.29
CA TRP A 134 -31.77 17.66 -13.66
C TRP A 134 -31.72 16.17 -13.32
N TYR A 135 -32.35 15.77 -12.22
CA TYR A 135 -32.43 14.38 -11.77
C TYR A 135 -33.31 13.52 -12.66
N ASP A 136 -34.43 14.06 -13.14
CA ASP A 136 -35.30 13.39 -14.09
C ASP A 136 -34.59 13.20 -15.44
N ASN A 137 -33.76 14.17 -15.83
CA ASN A 137 -32.96 14.14 -17.06
C ASN A 137 -31.58 13.46 -16.93
N ARG A 138 -31.26 12.80 -15.81
CA ARG A 138 -29.93 12.19 -15.55
C ARG A 138 -29.50 11.15 -16.57
N HIS A 139 -30.45 10.58 -17.30
CA HIS A 139 -30.20 9.58 -18.34
C HIS A 139 -29.52 10.17 -19.59
N HIS A 140 -29.56 11.49 -19.76
CA HIS A 140 -28.86 12.18 -20.85
C HIS A 140 -27.41 12.44 -20.50
N ARG A 141 -26.50 11.95 -21.35
CA ARG A 141 -25.04 12.16 -21.22
C ARG A 141 -24.66 13.63 -21.16
N ASN A 142 -25.28 14.47 -21.99
CA ASN A 142 -25.03 15.91 -22.05
C ASN A 142 -26.29 16.65 -21.61
N ARG A 143 -26.17 17.51 -20.60
CA ARG A 143 -27.25 18.35 -20.07
C ARG A 143 -26.84 19.82 -20.17
N MET A 144 -27.65 20.63 -20.85
CA MET A 144 -27.42 22.07 -20.97
C MET A 144 -28.03 22.77 -19.76
N ILE A 145 -27.21 23.51 -19.01
CA ILE A 145 -27.61 24.18 -17.78
C ILE A 145 -27.58 25.69 -17.98
N LEU A 146 -28.63 26.38 -17.54
CA LEU A 146 -28.67 27.84 -17.56
C LEU A 146 -27.53 28.44 -16.73
N LYS A 147 -26.94 29.53 -17.22
CA LYS A 147 -25.79 30.20 -16.60
C LYS A 147 -26.06 30.59 -15.14
N SER A 148 -27.26 31.07 -14.82
CA SER A 148 -27.65 31.43 -13.45
C SER A 148 -27.70 30.25 -12.48
N ARG A 149 -27.91 29.03 -12.98
CA ARG A 149 -28.00 27.80 -12.19
C ARG A 149 -26.67 27.06 -12.06
N GLN A 150 -25.58 27.68 -12.52
CA GLN A 150 -24.24 27.11 -12.32
C GLN A 150 -23.85 27.12 -10.84
N ILE A 151 -24.33 28.12 -10.09
CA ILE A 151 -24.15 28.18 -8.63
C ILE A 151 -25.05 27.11 -8.01
N GLY A 152 -24.43 26.05 -7.49
CA GLY A 152 -25.12 24.88 -6.93
C GLY A 152 -25.12 23.64 -7.83
N ALA A 153 -24.67 23.74 -9.08
CA ALA A 153 -24.50 22.60 -9.97
C ALA A 153 -23.49 21.59 -9.41
N THR A 154 -22.35 22.05 -8.90
CA THR A 154 -21.31 21.19 -8.29
C THR A 154 -21.83 20.38 -7.11
N TRP A 155 -22.67 21.00 -6.26
CA TRP A 155 -23.28 20.33 -5.10
C TRP A 155 -24.25 19.22 -5.53
N TYR A 156 -25.05 19.48 -6.56
CA TYR A 156 -25.97 18.50 -7.13
C TYR A 156 -25.21 17.33 -7.78
N PHE A 157 -24.26 17.62 -8.68
CA PHE A 157 -23.55 16.59 -9.44
C PHE A 157 -22.67 15.69 -8.57
N ALA A 158 -22.07 16.23 -7.51
CA ALA A 158 -21.33 15.41 -6.55
C ALA A 158 -22.24 14.35 -5.89
N ARG A 159 -23.49 14.71 -5.57
CA ARG A 159 -24.48 13.80 -4.95
C ARG A 159 -25.06 12.82 -5.94
N GLU A 160 -25.31 13.27 -7.17
CA GLU A 160 -25.73 12.39 -8.26
C GLU A 160 -24.67 11.32 -8.54
N ALA A 161 -23.41 11.71 -8.69
CA ALA A 161 -22.30 10.79 -8.90
C ALA A 161 -22.12 9.81 -7.73
N LEU A 162 -22.32 10.26 -6.49
CA LEU A 162 -22.29 9.38 -5.32
C LEU A 162 -23.43 8.35 -5.36
N LEU A 163 -24.66 8.77 -5.68
CA LEU A 163 -25.81 7.87 -5.77
C LEU A 163 -25.70 6.87 -6.93
N ASP A 164 -25.05 7.28 -8.02
CA ASP A 164 -24.77 6.43 -9.17
C ASP A 164 -23.67 5.40 -8.85
N ALA A 165 -22.58 5.82 -8.19
CA ALA A 165 -21.51 4.93 -7.75
C ALA A 165 -21.95 3.90 -6.70
N LEU A 166 -22.96 4.23 -5.89
CA LEU A 166 -23.57 3.32 -4.91
C LEU A 166 -24.65 2.40 -5.52
N ARG A 167 -24.98 2.55 -6.81
CA ARG A 167 -25.92 1.66 -7.50
C ARG A 167 -25.14 0.43 -7.98
N ASP A 168 -25.38 -0.72 -7.36
CA ASP A 168 -24.71 -2.01 -7.64
C ASP A 168 -24.88 -2.55 -9.09
N ASP A 169 -25.54 -1.81 -9.97
CA ASP A 169 -25.89 -2.14 -11.35
C ASP A 169 -24.69 -2.02 -12.33
N LEU A 170 -23.70 -1.16 -12.07
CA LEU A 170 -22.60 -0.92 -13.00
C LEU A 170 -21.24 -1.01 -12.32
N ARG A 171 -20.60 -2.19 -12.42
CA ARG A 171 -19.13 -2.32 -12.41
C ARG A 171 -18.51 -1.65 -13.64
N ARG A 172 -18.82 -0.37 -13.90
CA ARG A 172 -18.05 0.46 -14.82
C ARG A 172 -16.90 1.06 -14.02
N VAL A 173 -15.69 0.83 -14.51
CA VAL A 173 -14.50 1.63 -14.19
C VAL A 173 -14.93 3.10 -14.20
N PRO A 174 -14.60 3.92 -13.19
CA PRO A 174 -14.90 5.33 -13.24
C PRO A 174 -14.07 5.91 -14.39
N ALA A 175 -14.67 6.04 -15.58
CA ALA A 175 -14.27 7.08 -16.49
C ALA A 175 -14.44 8.36 -15.68
N GLN A 176 -13.38 9.15 -15.57
CA GLN A 176 -13.40 10.41 -14.84
C GLN A 176 -14.70 11.16 -15.18
N PRO A 177 -15.36 11.82 -14.21
CA PRO A 177 -16.50 12.66 -14.52
C PRO A 177 -15.99 13.89 -15.28
N ASP A 178 -15.66 13.72 -16.56
CA ASP A 178 -15.50 14.79 -17.53
C ASP A 178 -16.90 15.34 -17.81
N ILE A 179 -17.51 15.93 -16.78
CA ILE A 179 -18.72 16.73 -16.90
C ILE A 179 -18.28 18.03 -17.57
N PHE A 180 -18.16 17.98 -18.90
CA PHE A 180 -17.86 19.15 -19.70
C PHE A 180 -19.15 19.98 -19.78
N VAL A 181 -19.29 20.94 -18.87
CA VAL A 181 -20.34 21.97 -18.95
C VAL A 181 -20.02 22.84 -20.16
N ARG A 182 -20.60 22.50 -21.32
CA ARG A 182 -20.40 23.27 -22.54
C ARG A 182 -21.15 24.60 -22.42
N ILE A 183 -20.38 25.68 -22.32
CA ILE A 183 -20.88 27.05 -22.25
C ILE A 183 -21.21 27.49 -23.67
N PRO A 184 -22.47 27.85 -24.01
CA PRO A 184 -22.71 28.61 -25.21
C PRO A 184 -22.14 30.02 -25.00
N SER A 185 -21.12 30.39 -25.79
CA SER A 185 -20.61 31.76 -25.84
C SER A 185 -21.72 32.72 -26.27
N PRO A 186 -21.81 33.92 -25.68
CA PRO A 186 -22.76 34.95 -26.08
C PRO A 186 -22.30 35.54 -27.42
N GLY A 187 -22.74 34.94 -28.53
CA GLY A 187 -22.35 35.44 -29.86
C GLY A 187 -22.93 34.71 -31.07
N ILE A 188 -23.85 33.74 -30.88
CA ILE A 188 -24.53 33.11 -32.02
C ILE A 188 -26.01 33.41 -31.90
N SER A 189 -26.46 34.30 -32.77
CA SER A 189 -27.85 34.68 -33.00
C SER A 189 -28.71 33.43 -33.25
N VAL A 190 -29.66 33.20 -32.34
CA VAL A 190 -30.72 32.22 -32.51
C VAL A 190 -31.70 32.81 -33.53
N GLN A 191 -31.56 32.44 -34.80
CA GLN A 191 -32.63 32.63 -35.77
C GLN A 191 -33.76 31.67 -35.41
N THR A 192 -34.87 32.27 -34.97
CA THR A 192 -36.27 31.89 -35.16
C THR A 192 -36.51 30.59 -35.92
N LEU A 193 -37.23 29.64 -35.30
CA LEU A 193 -38.34 28.92 -35.95
C LEU A 193 -39.36 28.47 -34.89
N TYR A 194 -40.37 29.31 -34.68
CA TYR A 194 -41.71 28.86 -34.34
C TYR A 194 -42.55 28.99 -35.62
N SER A 195 -43.43 28.02 -35.85
CA SER A 195 -44.62 27.98 -36.73
C SER A 195 -44.63 27.13 -38.00
N ALA A 196 -45.82 26.52 -38.17
CA ALA A 196 -46.41 25.72 -39.24
C ALA A 196 -45.86 24.29 -39.38
N GLY A 197 -46.67 23.22 -39.42
CA GLY A 197 -48.11 23.02 -39.55
C GLY A 197 -48.31 21.54 -39.92
N GLY A 198 -49.41 20.91 -39.49
CA GLY A 198 -49.64 19.47 -39.70
C GLY A 198 -50.00 19.07 -41.14
N ALA A 199 -49.96 17.75 -41.42
CA ALA A 199 -50.91 16.97 -42.23
C ALA A 199 -50.39 15.53 -42.50
N GLY A 200 -51.31 14.55 -42.49
CA GLY A 200 -51.19 13.20 -43.08
C GLY A 200 -51.00 12.09 -42.03
N SER A 201 -51.92 11.15 -41.80
CA SER A 201 -53.08 10.66 -42.57
C SER A 201 -54.22 10.23 -41.67
#